data_AF-A0A822DNZ8-F1
#
_entry.id   AF-A0A822DNZ8-F1
#
_cell.length_a   1.000
_cell.length_b   1.000
_cell.length_c   1.000
_cell.angle_alpha   90.00
_cell.angle_beta   90.00
_cell.angle_gamma   90.00
#
_symmetry.space_group_name_H-M   'P 1'
#
loop_
_entity.id
_entity.type
_entity.pdbx_description
1 polymer ?
#
loop_
_entity_poly.entity_id
_entity_poly.type
_entity_poly.pdbx_seq_one_letter_code
_entity_poly.pdbx_strand_id
1 'polypeptide(L)'
;WLAVDQDDGQIVRELTSTQNLNKTTYNIKIKTGDIFQAGTDADVHLKIFGEKGNTDKIQLRTINNTKALFERGSIDNFTCEFYDLGKIEHILIGHNGKKSGAGWFLDWIEIDIPIHQELYRLLKSRDN
;
A
#
# COMPACT_ATOMS: atom_id res chain seq x y z
N TRP A 1 1.43 33.61 -39.47
CA TRP A 1 2.76 33.07 -39.12
C TRP A 1 2.65 32.53 -37.71
N LEU A 2 2.88 31.22 -37.60
CA LEU A 2 2.89 30.44 -36.37
C LEU A 2 4.19 30.74 -35.61
N ALA A 3 4.08 31.07 -34.33
CA ALA A 3 5.11 30.78 -33.35
C ALA A 3 4.42 29.95 -32.26
N VAL A 4 5.03 28.81 -31.96
CA VAL A 4 4.49 27.66 -31.23
C VAL A 4 5.53 27.34 -30.17
N ASP A 5 5.46 27.96 -29.00
CA ASP A 5 6.49 27.68 -28.00
C ASP A 5 5.99 28.00 -26.59
N GLN A 6 5.53 26.95 -25.92
CA GLN A 6 5.59 26.74 -24.46
C GLN A 6 4.64 27.54 -23.58
N ASP A 7 3.35 27.21 -23.71
CA ASP A 7 2.48 27.12 -22.54
C ASP A 7 2.59 25.66 -22.05
N ASP A 8 3.30 25.42 -20.95
CA ASP A 8 3.41 24.10 -20.32
C ASP A 8 2.11 23.67 -19.62
N GLY A 9 1.03 24.46 -19.77
CA GLY A 9 -0.35 24.01 -19.60
C GLY A 9 -0.69 23.48 -18.22
N GLN A 10 0.15 23.72 -17.23
CA GLN A 10 -0.03 23.26 -15.87
C GLN A 10 -0.33 24.43 -14.95
N ILE A 11 -1.58 24.88 -14.98
CA ILE A 11 -2.19 25.44 -13.78
C ILE A 11 -2.65 24.24 -12.94
N VAL A 12 -1.70 23.54 -12.30
CA VAL A 12 -2.05 22.60 -11.22
C VAL A 12 -2.40 23.44 -10.00
N ARG A 13 -3.70 23.70 -9.83
CA ARG A 13 -4.25 24.13 -8.54
C ARG A 13 -4.72 22.89 -7.81
N GLU A 14 -3.90 22.40 -6.89
CA GLU A 14 -4.39 21.48 -5.87
C GLU A 14 -5.29 22.27 -4.91
N LEU A 15 -6.60 22.26 -5.17
CA LEU A 15 -7.59 22.77 -4.24
C LEU A 15 -7.71 21.74 -3.11
N THR A 16 -6.83 21.82 -2.12
CA THR A 16 -7.10 21.18 -0.83
C THR A 16 -8.31 21.89 -0.24
N SER A 17 -9.50 21.33 -0.48
CA SER A 17 -10.68 21.70 0.27
C SER A 17 -10.28 21.67 1.74
N THR A 18 -10.53 22.75 2.48
CA THR A 18 -10.32 22.86 3.93
C THR A 18 -11.30 21.93 4.68
N GLN A 19 -11.46 20.70 4.21
CA GLN A 19 -11.94 19.59 5.00
C GLN A 19 -10.88 19.37 6.06
N ASN A 20 -11.28 19.28 7.32
CA ASN A 20 -10.38 18.80 8.37
C ASN A 20 -9.96 17.37 8.00
N LEU A 21 -8.87 17.23 7.24
CA LEU A 21 -8.29 15.96 6.87
C LEU A 21 -7.60 15.41 8.12
N ASN A 22 -8.40 14.81 9.00
CA ASN A 22 -7.88 14.14 10.17
C ASN A 22 -7.10 12.91 9.70
N LYS A 23 -5.86 12.79 10.20
CA LYS A 23 -5.12 11.54 10.04
C LYS A 23 -5.75 10.48 10.94
N THR A 24 -5.73 9.24 10.46
CA THR A 24 -6.16 8.06 11.19
C THR A 24 -5.12 6.96 11.07
N THR A 25 -5.12 6.06 12.03
CA THR A 25 -4.21 4.93 12.12
C THR A 25 -4.73 3.75 11.29
N TYR A 26 -3.84 3.18 10.49
CA TYR A 26 -4.05 1.96 9.72
C TYR A 26 -3.10 0.89 10.27
N ASN A 27 -3.67 -0.17 10.83
CA ASN A 27 -2.94 -1.34 11.29
C ASN A 27 -2.96 -2.39 10.18
N ILE A 28 -1.82 -2.63 9.54
CA ILE A 28 -1.68 -3.53 8.41
C ILE A 28 -0.97 -4.79 8.86
N LYS A 29 -1.56 -5.96 8.59
CA LYS A 29 -0.91 -7.27 8.76
C LYS A 29 -0.81 -7.96 7.43
N ILE A 30 0.37 -8.49 7.13
CA ILE A 30 0.65 -9.21 5.89
C ILE A 30 1.11 -10.61 6.23
N LYS A 31 0.42 -11.61 5.69
CA LYS A 31 0.84 -13.01 5.76
C LYS A 31 1.52 -13.41 4.48
N THR A 32 2.79 -13.77 4.61
CA THR A 32 3.50 -14.51 3.57
C THR A 32 3.12 -15.98 3.67
N GLY A 33 2.85 -16.62 2.53
CA GLY A 33 2.45 -18.03 2.48
C GLY A 33 3.53 -18.97 3.03
N ASP A 34 3.09 -20.15 3.44
CA ASP A 34 3.97 -21.21 3.94
C ASP A 34 4.23 -22.29 2.87
N ILE A 35 4.79 -21.86 1.74
CA ILE A 35 5.23 -22.75 0.66
C ILE A 35 6.71 -22.52 0.34
N PHE A 36 7.34 -23.49 -0.34
CA PHE A 36 8.74 -23.37 -0.75
C PHE A 36 8.96 -22.08 -1.56
N GLN A 37 9.96 -21.29 -1.18
CA GLN A 37 10.29 -19.99 -1.80
C GLN A 37 9.16 -18.94 -1.79
N ALA A 38 8.27 -18.98 -0.79
CA ALA A 38 7.22 -17.97 -0.61
C ALA A 38 7.74 -16.59 -0.16
N GLY A 39 8.86 -16.54 0.55
CA GLY A 39 9.42 -15.32 1.12
C GLY A 39 10.15 -14.44 0.10
N THR A 40 10.38 -13.17 0.42
CA THR A 40 11.06 -12.24 -0.47
C THR A 40 11.96 -11.22 0.24
N ASP A 41 13.13 -10.99 -0.34
CA ASP A 41 14.01 -9.88 0.05
C ASP A 41 13.70 -8.57 -0.69
N ALA A 42 12.85 -8.62 -1.71
CA ALA A 42 12.48 -7.47 -2.54
C ALA A 42 11.80 -6.37 -1.72
N ASP A 43 11.73 -5.17 -2.30
CA ASP A 43 11.02 -4.06 -1.66
C ASP A 43 9.53 -4.17 -1.94
N VAL A 44 8.78 -4.61 -0.92
CA VAL A 44 7.33 -4.68 -0.94
C VAL A 44 6.74 -3.29 -0.78
N HIS A 45 5.76 -2.95 -1.62
CA HIS A 45 5.06 -1.69 -1.62
C HIS A 45 3.54 -1.87 -1.53
N LEU A 46 2.88 -0.90 -0.92
CA LEU A 46 1.44 -0.83 -0.74
C LEU A 46 0.91 0.53 -1.21
N LYS A 47 -0.26 0.53 -1.85
CA LYS A 47 -1.09 1.70 -2.10
C LYS A 47 -2.54 1.36 -1.76
N ILE A 48 -3.21 2.23 -1.02
CA ILE A 48 -4.60 2.03 -0.59
C ILE A 48 -5.50 3.05 -1.29
N PHE A 49 -6.64 2.59 -1.80
CA PHE A 49 -7.66 3.42 -2.44
C PHE A 49 -8.95 3.35 -1.60
N GLY A 50 -9.49 4.51 -1.27
CA GLY A 50 -10.76 4.64 -0.56
C GLY A 50 -11.64 5.76 -1.13
N GLU A 51 -12.87 5.82 -0.64
CA GLU A 51 -13.91 6.75 -1.10
C GLU A 51 -13.49 8.23 -1.05
N LYS A 52 -12.71 8.63 -0.04
CA LYS A 52 -12.28 10.03 0.19
C LYS A 52 -10.91 10.36 -0.42
N GLY A 53 -10.23 9.38 -1.02
CA GLY A 53 -8.91 9.56 -1.63
C GLY A 53 -8.04 8.30 -1.58
N ASN A 54 -6.77 8.45 -1.93
CA ASN A 54 -5.80 7.36 -1.94
C ASN A 54 -4.50 7.76 -1.25
N THR A 55 -3.75 6.78 -0.74
CA THR A 55 -2.36 7.01 -0.32
C THR A 55 -1.45 7.17 -1.54
N ASP A 56 -0.24 7.65 -1.32
CA ASP A 56 0.88 7.39 -2.24
C ASP A 56 1.29 5.92 -2.21
N LYS A 57 2.22 5.54 -3.10
CA LYS A 57 2.87 4.22 -3.03
C LYS A 57 3.91 4.25 -1.92
N ILE A 58 3.79 3.31 -0.98
CA ILE A 58 4.61 3.29 0.24
C ILE A 58 5.45 2.03 0.25
N GLN A 59 6.75 2.16 0.54
CA GLN A 59 7.65 1.03 0.73
C GLN A 59 7.57 0.55 2.18
N LEU A 60 7.10 -0.67 2.41
CA LEU A 60 6.81 -1.16 3.77
C LEU A 60 8.06 -1.27 4.65
N ARG A 61 9.23 -1.51 4.05
CA ARG A 61 10.52 -1.54 4.75
C ARG A 61 10.96 -0.17 5.32
N THR A 62 10.35 0.94 4.90
CA THR A 62 10.61 2.26 5.51
C THR A 62 9.78 2.50 6.78
N ILE A 63 8.72 1.71 6.98
CA ILE A 63 7.84 1.77 8.16
C ILE A 63 8.37 0.84 9.25
N ASN A 64 8.71 -0.40 8.88
CA ASN A 64 9.35 -1.37 9.75
C ASN A 64 10.68 -1.79 9.11
N ASN A 65 11.78 -1.61 9.83
CA ASN A 65 13.14 -1.86 9.31
C ASN A 65 13.76 -3.15 9.87
N THR A 66 12.96 -4.05 10.43
CA THR A 66 13.46 -5.37 10.83
C THR A 66 14.06 -6.10 9.62
N LYS A 67 15.13 -6.86 9.87
CA LYS A 67 15.84 -7.55 8.79
C LYS A 67 15.00 -8.67 8.16
N ALA A 68 14.19 -9.35 8.94
CA ALA A 68 13.40 -10.51 8.54
C ALA A 68 11.93 -10.14 8.32
N LEU A 69 11.65 -9.41 7.24
CA LEU A 69 10.30 -9.09 6.79
C LEU A 69 9.96 -9.90 5.55
N PHE A 70 8.70 -10.34 5.45
CA PHE A 70 8.16 -11.10 4.32
C PHE A 70 8.85 -12.45 4.13
N GLU A 71 9.24 -13.08 5.25
CA GLU A 71 9.79 -14.43 5.28
C GLU A 71 8.68 -15.46 5.05
N ARG A 72 9.04 -16.65 4.55
CA ARG A 72 8.09 -17.75 4.40
C ARG A 72 7.32 -17.99 5.70
N GLY A 73 5.98 -17.98 5.62
CA GLY A 73 5.11 -18.22 6.76
C GLY A 73 5.06 -17.09 7.80
N SER A 74 5.74 -15.95 7.61
CA SER A 74 5.70 -14.82 8.55
C SER A 74 4.34 -14.11 8.54
N ILE A 75 4.03 -13.46 9.65
CA ILE A 75 3.04 -12.37 9.72
C ILE A 75 3.80 -11.11 10.10
N ASP A 76 3.83 -10.16 9.18
CA ASP A 76 4.50 -8.88 9.35
C ASP A 76 3.47 -7.78 9.63
N ASN A 77 3.73 -6.95 10.64
CA ASN A 77 2.80 -5.92 11.11
C ASN A 77 3.40 -4.53 10.84
N PHE A 78 2.55 -3.62 10.39
CA PHE A 78 2.88 -2.22 10.10
C PHE A 78 1.78 -1.32 10.67
N THR A 79 2.18 -0.22 11.31
CA THR A 79 1.26 0.83 11.76
C THR A 79 1.60 2.10 11.00
N CYS A 80 0.60 2.65 10.30
CA CYS A 80 0.77 3.84 9.48
C CYS A 80 -0.27 4.89 9.84
N GLU A 81 0.06 6.16 9.62
CA GLU A 81 -0.89 7.26 9.72
C GLU A 81 -1.12 7.88 8.34
N PHE A 82 -2.35 7.77 7.85
CA PHE A 82 -2.78 8.42 6.60
C PHE A 82 -3.98 9.31 6.88
N TYR A 83 -4.35 10.15 5.93
CA TYR A 83 -5.66 10.78 5.97
C TYR A 83 -6.77 9.72 6.00
N ASP A 84 -7.90 10.04 6.63
CA ASP A 84 -9.12 9.23 6.55
C ASP A 84 -9.54 9.08 5.08
N LEU A 85 -9.39 7.87 4.54
CA LEU A 85 -9.73 7.53 3.16
C LEU A 85 -11.21 7.11 3.01
N GLY A 86 -11.98 7.13 4.10
CA GLY A 86 -13.32 6.56 4.14
C GLY A 86 -13.30 5.04 3.97
N LYS A 87 -14.34 4.52 3.33
CA LYS A 87 -14.44 3.09 3.02
C LYS A 87 -13.32 2.68 2.05
N ILE A 88 -12.62 1.59 2.35
CA ILE A 88 -11.58 1.05 1.45
C ILE A 88 -12.23 0.34 0.28
N GLU A 89 -11.86 0.73 -0.94
CA GLU A 89 -12.38 0.15 -2.17
C GLU A 89 -11.49 -1.00 -2.65
N HIS A 90 -10.19 -0.77 -2.71
CA HIS A 90 -9.19 -1.76 -3.12
C HIS A 90 -7.79 -1.33 -2.70
N ILE A 91 -6.83 -2.25 -2.84
CA ILE A 91 -5.42 -1.97 -2.60
C ILE A 91 -4.59 -2.46 -3.79
N LEU A 92 -3.39 -1.92 -3.90
CA LEU A 92 -2.33 -2.47 -4.73
C LEU A 92 -1.16 -2.83 -3.83
N ILE A 93 -0.80 -4.11 -3.83
CA ILE A 93 0.37 -4.62 -3.13
C ILE A 93 1.23 -5.41 -4.11
N GLY A 94 2.55 -5.22 -4.02
CA GLY A 94 3.50 -5.89 -4.88
C GLY A 94 4.91 -5.61 -4.44
N HIS A 95 5.89 -6.01 -5.24
CA HIS A 95 7.31 -5.76 -4.97
C HIS A 95 8.02 -5.27 -6.23
N ASN A 96 9.23 -4.72 -6.08
CA ASN A 96 9.98 -4.15 -7.20
C ASN A 96 10.69 -5.20 -8.09
N GLY A 97 10.52 -6.49 -7.82
CA GLY A 97 11.18 -7.58 -8.56
C GLY A 97 12.71 -7.62 -8.46
N LYS A 98 13.32 -6.78 -7.62
CA LYS A 98 14.77 -6.69 -7.48
C LYS A 98 15.22 -7.61 -6.33
N LYS A 99 16.41 -8.20 -6.47
CA LYS A 99 17.08 -9.19 -5.59
C LYS A 99 16.79 -10.66 -5.92
N SER A 100 17.71 -11.53 -5.51
CA SER A 100 17.61 -12.99 -5.67
C SER A 100 16.36 -13.51 -4.98
N GLY A 101 15.65 -14.46 -5.60
CA GLY A 101 14.41 -14.97 -5.02
C GLY A 101 13.25 -13.96 -5.02
N ALA A 102 13.14 -13.13 -6.06
CA ALA A 102 12.06 -12.16 -6.22
C ALA A 102 10.66 -12.78 -6.41
N GLY A 103 10.50 -14.11 -6.24
CA GLY A 103 9.19 -14.69 -6.01
C GLY A 103 8.66 -14.19 -4.67
N TRP A 104 7.37 -13.92 -4.59
CA TRP A 104 6.71 -13.66 -3.32
C TRP A 104 5.33 -14.26 -3.37
N PHE A 105 5.02 -15.10 -2.38
CA PHE A 105 3.69 -15.65 -2.23
C PHE A 105 2.99 -14.93 -1.07
N LEU A 106 2.20 -13.92 -1.41
CA LEU A 106 1.25 -13.31 -0.50
C LEU A 106 0.09 -14.29 -0.28
N ASP A 107 -0.21 -14.61 0.97
CA ASP A 107 -1.38 -15.40 1.35
C ASP A 107 -2.58 -14.46 1.55
N TRP A 108 -2.44 -13.50 2.48
CA TRP A 108 -3.43 -12.46 2.71
C TRP A 108 -2.83 -11.19 3.29
N ILE A 109 -3.59 -10.11 3.18
CA ILE A 109 -3.36 -8.84 3.86
C ILE A 109 -4.63 -8.44 4.61
N GLU A 110 -4.44 -7.92 5.81
CA GLU A 110 -5.48 -7.42 6.70
C GLU A 110 -5.18 -5.95 7.01
N ILE A 111 -6.21 -5.10 6.94
CA ILE A 111 -6.14 -3.68 7.28
C ILE A 111 -7.24 -3.39 8.30
N ASP A 112 -6.83 -3.05 9.51
CA ASP A 112 -7.70 -2.59 10.59
C ASP A 112 -7.62 -1.07 10.70
N ILE A 113 -8.78 -0.41 10.68
CA ILE A 113 -8.92 1.03 10.84
C ILE A 113 -9.84 1.31 12.03
N PRO A 114 -9.29 1.46 13.26
CA PRO A 114 -10.09 1.47 14.49
C PRO A 114 -11.21 2.51 14.53
N ILE A 115 -11.02 3.67 13.91
CA ILE A 115 -12.04 4.74 13.86
C ILE A 115 -13.27 4.36 13.02
N HIS A 116 -13.09 3.51 12.01
CA HIS A 116 -14.20 3.01 11.19
C HIS A 116 -14.82 1.74 11.77
N GLN A 117 -14.14 1.08 12.73
CA GLN A 117 -14.54 -0.24 13.26
C GLN A 117 -14.67 -1.30 12.14
N GLU A 118 -13.88 -1.15 11.08
CA GLU A 118 -13.88 -2.02 9.91
C GLU A 118 -12.54 -2.74 9.78
N LEU A 119 -12.63 -4.04 9.47
CA LEU A 119 -11.51 -4.92 9.19
C LEU A 119 -11.59 -5.39 7.75
N TYR A 120 -10.62 -5.00 6.94
CA TYR A 120 -10.53 -5.40 5.54
C TYR A 120 -9.53 -6.53 5.41
N ARG A 121 -9.99 -7.74 5.06
CA ARG A 121 -9.10 -8.86 4.76
C ARG A 121 -9.20 -9.25 3.29
N LEU A 122 -8.07 -9.11 2.60
CA LEU A 122 -7.94 -9.42 1.19
C LEU A 122 -7.06 -10.65 1.05
N LEU A 123 -7.64 -11.70 0.49
CA LEU A 123 -6.92 -12.91 0.11
C LEU A 123 -6.31 -12.68 -1.28
N LYS A 124 -5.21 -13.37 -1.58
CA LYS A 124 -4.70 -13.41 -2.95
C LYS A 124 -5.85 -13.79 -3.91
N SER A 125 -6.01 -13.03 -4.99
CA SER A 125 -6.92 -13.39 -6.08
C SER A 125 -6.62 -14.83 -6.51
N ARG A 126 -7.65 -15.67 -6.57
CA ARG A 126 -7.58 -16.96 -7.27
C ARG A 126 -7.51 -16.62 -8.76
N ASP A 127 -6.34 -16.22 -9.21
CA ASP A 127 -6.05 -16.18 -10.64
C ASP A 127 -5.99 -17.64 -11.11
N ASN A 128 -6.99 -17.99 -11.93
CA ASN A 128 -7.24 -19.29 -12.53
C ASN A 128 -6.58 -19.37 -13.91
#